data_AF-A0A7J9GCC9-F1
#
_entry.id   AF-A0A7J9GCC9-F1
#
_cell.length_a   1.000
_cell.length_b   1.000
_cell.length_c   1.000
_cell.angle_alpha   90.00
_cell.angle_beta   90.00
_cell.angle_gamma   90.00
#
_symmetry.space_group_name_H-M   'P 1'
#
loop_
_entity.id
_entity.type
_entity.pdbx_description
1 polymer ?
#
loop_
_entity_poly.entity_id
_entity_poly.type
_entity_poly.pdbx_seq_one_letter_code
_entity_poly.pdbx_strand_id
1 'polypeptide(L)'
;DGRTGTFVIGNDRFPASVLDLPCVVESYKTYDDSALVKTADVGQMILVRESGEASPDVVEYRHGLTPPMRDARKRRFRREPDLNPELVQRVEKDLVNIMSGGTVENLDILDTNF
;
A
#
# COMPACT_ATOMS: atom_id res chain seq x y z
N ASP A 1 17.19 5.85 -9.07
CA ASP A 1 15.96 5.96 -8.26
C ASP A 1 16.20 5.75 -6.75
N GLY A 2 17.41 5.37 -6.31
CA GLY A 2 17.70 5.12 -4.89
C GLY A 2 17.21 3.78 -4.37
N ARG A 3 16.76 2.88 -5.26
CA ARG A 3 16.17 1.58 -4.90
C ARG A 3 17.04 0.39 -5.26
N THR A 4 18.25 0.61 -5.78
CA THR A 4 19.22 -0.44 -6.08
C THR A 4 20.47 -0.24 -5.24
N GLY A 5 21.13 -1.35 -4.93
CA GLY A 5 22.35 -1.34 -4.13
C GLY A 5 23.13 -2.64 -4.25
N THR A 6 24.21 -2.72 -3.49
CA THR A 6 25.00 -3.95 -3.33
C THR A 6 25.04 -4.29 -1.85
N PHE A 7 24.56 -5.48 -1.52
CA PHE A 7 24.72 -6.04 -0.19
C PHE A 7 26.08 -6.75 -0.12
N VAL A 8 26.87 -6.47 0.92
CA VAL A 8 28.23 -7.02 1.08
C VAL A 8 28.31 -7.75 2.40
N ILE A 9 28.77 -9.00 2.37
CA ILE A 9 29.05 -9.81 3.55
C ILE A 9 30.41 -10.48 3.38
N GLY A 10 31.37 -10.13 4.24
CA GLY A 10 32.77 -10.49 4.02
C GLY A 10 33.29 -9.94 2.69
N ASN A 11 33.74 -10.81 1.81
CA ASN A 11 34.20 -10.47 0.46
C ASN A 11 33.13 -10.66 -0.62
N ASP A 12 31.98 -11.25 -0.25
CA ASP A 12 30.92 -11.58 -1.19
C ASP A 12 30.01 -10.38 -1.44
N ARG A 13 29.58 -10.22 -2.69
CA ARG A 13 28.79 -9.08 -3.17
C ARG A 13 27.53 -9.57 -3.87
N PHE A 14 26.39 -9.05 -3.43
CA PHE A 14 25.08 -9.47 -3.90
C PHE A 14 24.29 -8.27 -4.44
N PRO A 15 23.62 -8.39 -5.59
CA PRO A 15 22.66 -7.40 -6.03
C PRO A 15 21.54 -7.22 -4.99
N ALA A 16 21.24 -5.98 -4.63
CA ALA A 16 20.17 -5.65 -3.70
C ALA A 16 19.18 -4.65 -4.30
N SER A 17 17.91 -4.80 -3.94
CA SER A 17 16.83 -3.92 -4.38
C SER A 17 15.91 -3.57 -3.21
N VAL A 18 15.54 -2.31 -3.05
CA VAL A 18 14.56 -1.87 -2.06
C VAL A 18 13.17 -2.01 -2.65
N LEU A 19 12.30 -2.79 -2.02
CA LEU A 19 10.91 -3.03 -2.44
C LEU A 19 9.93 -2.60 -1.35
N ASP A 20 8.75 -2.11 -1.77
CA ASP A 20 7.68 -1.73 -0.86
C ASP A 20 6.90 -2.98 -0.44
N LEU A 21 6.72 -3.18 0.87
CA LEU A 21 5.90 -4.27 1.38
C LEU A 21 4.42 -3.95 1.16
N PRO A 22 3.58 -4.96 0.87
CA PRO A 22 2.15 -4.73 0.73
C PRO A 22 1.48 -4.45 2.08
N CYS A 23 2.12 -4.79 3.20
CA CYS A 23 1.60 -4.60 4.55
C CYS A 23 2.54 -3.72 5.36
N VAL A 24 1.98 -2.84 6.21
CA VAL A 24 2.74 -2.16 7.25
C VAL A 24 3.05 -3.15 8.36
N VAL A 25 4.32 -3.25 8.75
CA VAL A 25 4.79 -4.10 9.84
C VAL A 25 5.19 -3.23 11.01
N GLU A 26 4.57 -3.43 12.16
CA GLU A 26 4.90 -2.70 13.38
C GLU A 26 5.99 -3.44 14.15
N SER A 27 7.05 -2.74 14.56
CA SER A 27 8.03 -3.29 15.50
C SER A 27 7.69 -2.86 16.91
N TYR A 28 7.84 -3.80 17.85
CA TYR A 28 7.62 -3.58 19.27
C TYR A 28 8.85 -3.98 20.06
N LYS A 29 9.08 -3.29 21.18
CA LYS A 29 10.03 -3.70 22.21
C LYS A 29 9.28 -4.03 23.49
N THR A 30 9.84 -4.94 24.27
CA THR A 30 9.33 -5.31 25.59
C THR A 30 10.48 -5.73 26.49
N TYR A 31 10.28 -5.63 27.80
CA TYR A 31 11.18 -6.17 28.82
C TYR A 31 10.62 -7.42 29.52
N ASP A 32 9.30 -7.67 29.40
CA ASP A 32 8.54 -8.66 30.17
C ASP A 32 7.66 -9.56 29.30
N ASP A 33 7.75 -9.44 27.97
CA ASP A 33 6.92 -10.13 26.98
C ASP A 33 5.40 -9.90 27.09
N SER A 34 4.98 -8.92 27.89
CA SER A 34 3.58 -8.56 28.11
C SER A 34 3.30 -7.12 27.67
N ALA A 35 4.04 -6.16 28.21
CA ALA A 35 3.92 -4.76 27.83
C ALA A 35 4.72 -4.50 26.54
N LEU A 36 4.01 -4.46 25.42
CA LEU A 36 4.59 -4.13 24.11
C LEU A 36 4.57 -2.60 23.89
N VAL A 37 5.75 -2.04 23.61
CA VAL A 37 5.90 -0.62 23.24
C VAL A 37 6.28 -0.52 21.77
N LYS A 38 5.44 0.14 20.97
CA LYS A 38 5.70 0.36 19.54
C LYS A 38 6.97 1.20 19.35
N THR A 39 7.83 0.80 18.41
CA THR A 39 9.11 1.46 18.13
C THR A 39 9.21 2.00 16.71
N ALA A 40 8.62 1.33 15.72
CA ALA A 40 8.62 1.78 14.34
C ALA A 40 7.52 1.13 13.51
N ASP A 41 7.30 1.72 12.34
CA ASP A 41 6.54 1.16 11.22
C ASP A 41 7.52 0.84 10.08
N VAL A 42 7.43 -0.38 9.55
CA VAL A 42 8.26 -0.87 8.45
C VAL A 42 7.37 -1.14 7.25
N GLY A 43 7.59 -0.38 6.18
CA GLY A 43 6.85 -0.51 4.91
C GLY A 43 7.72 -0.96 3.74
N GLN A 44 9.01 -1.23 3.95
CA GLN A 44 9.95 -1.57 2.88
C GLN A 44 10.87 -2.72 3.31
N MET A 45 11.41 -3.43 2.33
CA MET A 45 12.40 -4.49 2.51
C MET A 45 13.54 -4.36 1.52
N ILE A 46 14.72 -4.85 1.91
CA ILE A 46 15.85 -5.04 1.00
C ILE A 46 15.81 -6.48 0.50
N LEU A 47 15.56 -6.67 -0.79
CA LEU A 47 15.65 -7.95 -1.48
C LEU A 47 17.09 -8.15 -1.96
N VAL A 48 17.81 -9.07 -1.32
CA VAL A 48 19.13 -9.54 -1.74
C VAL A 48 18.94 -10.73 -2.67
N ARG A 49 19.67 -10.74 -3.78
CA ARG A 49 19.53 -11.72 -4.86
C ARG A 49 20.85 -12.41 -5.15
N GLU A 50 20.79 -13.59 -5.73
CA GLU A 50 21.98 -14.28 -6.21
C GLU A 50 22.53 -13.64 -7.48
N SER A 51 23.82 -13.88 -7.75
CA SER A 51 24.46 -13.40 -8.98
C SER A 51 23.78 -14.03 -10.21
N GLY A 52 23.26 -13.19 -11.11
CA GLY A 52 22.58 -13.62 -12.33
C GLY A 52 21.04 -13.61 -12.24
N GLU A 53 20.46 -13.41 -11.06
CA GLU A 53 19.01 -13.19 -10.96
C GLU A 53 18.61 -11.82 -11.50
N ALA A 54 17.50 -11.77 -12.24
CA ALA A 54 16.96 -10.53 -12.79
C ALA A 54 16.60 -9.54 -11.68
N SER A 55 16.75 -8.24 -11.98
CA SER A 55 16.20 -7.20 -11.11
C SER A 55 14.68 -7.29 -11.08
N PRO A 56 14.04 -7.06 -9.92
CA PRO A 56 12.60 -6.91 -9.90
C PRO A 56 12.19 -5.69 -10.74
N ASP A 57 11.25 -5.91 -11.67
CA ASP A 57 10.71 -4.86 -12.55
C ASP A 57 9.60 -4.04 -11.87
N VAL A 58 9.21 -4.44 -10.66
CA VAL A 58 8.16 -3.80 -9.88
C VAL A 58 8.72 -3.25 -8.58
N VAL A 59 8.22 -2.09 -8.18
CA VAL A 59 8.59 -1.42 -6.94
C VAL A 59 7.97 -2.12 -5.72
N GLU A 60 6.77 -2.66 -5.88
CA GLU A 60 6.03 -3.29 -4.81
C GLU A 60 6.25 -4.80 -4.78
N TYR A 61 6.49 -5.33 -3.59
CA TYR A 61 6.63 -6.75 -3.36
C TYR A 61 5.27 -7.44 -3.26
N ARG A 62 5.16 -8.60 -3.91
CA ARG A 62 3.90 -9.34 -4.07
C ARG A 62 3.39 -9.97 -2.75
N HIS A 63 4.28 -10.26 -1.80
CA HIS A 63 3.95 -11.02 -0.60
C HIS A 63 4.16 -10.17 0.67
N GLY A 64 3.38 -10.43 1.72
CA GLY A 64 3.74 -9.97 3.07
C GLY A 64 4.79 -10.89 3.70
N LEU A 65 5.35 -10.47 4.84
CA LEU A 65 6.41 -11.23 5.53
C LEU A 65 5.93 -12.56 6.12
N THR A 66 4.66 -12.67 6.50
CA THR A 66 4.14 -13.88 7.15
C THR A 66 3.49 -14.84 6.14
N PRO A 67 3.55 -16.18 6.33
CA PRO A 67 2.98 -17.14 5.38
C PRO A 67 1.51 -16.89 5.01
N PRO A 68 0.61 -16.51 5.95
CA PRO A 68 -0.77 -16.17 5.64
C PRO A 68 -0.94 -14.94 4.75
N MET A 69 0.12 -14.15 4.54
CA MET A 69 0.15 -12.94 3.70
C MET A 69 0.82 -13.18 2.34
N ARG A 70 1.02 -14.43 1.94
CA ARG A 70 1.39 -14.75 0.55
C ARG A 70 0.31 -14.21 -0.41
N ASP A 71 0.75 -13.47 -1.41
CA ASP A 71 -0.10 -12.79 -2.41
C ASP A 71 -1.13 -11.84 -1.78
N ALA A 72 -0.71 -11.09 -0.74
CA ALA A 72 -1.58 -10.28 0.10
C ALA A 72 -2.57 -9.42 -0.68
N ARG A 73 -2.09 -8.59 -1.62
CA ARG A 73 -2.98 -7.71 -2.41
C ARG A 73 -4.00 -8.45 -3.24
N LYS A 74 -3.61 -9.57 -3.85
CA LYS A 74 -4.49 -10.35 -4.73
C LYS A 74 -5.52 -11.16 -3.95
N ARG A 75 -5.16 -11.65 -2.76
CA ARG A 75 -5.92 -12.69 -2.03
C ARG A 75 -6.58 -12.20 -0.74
N ARG A 76 -6.04 -11.17 -0.09
CA ARG A 76 -6.49 -10.69 1.22
C ARG A 76 -7.03 -9.27 1.18
N PHE A 77 -6.44 -8.40 0.37
CA PHE A 77 -6.89 -7.01 0.34
C PHE A 77 -8.15 -6.89 -0.49
N ARG A 78 -9.09 -6.08 0.00
CA ARG A 78 -10.30 -5.75 -0.74
C ARG A 78 -9.88 -5.01 -2.01
N ARG A 79 -10.37 -5.46 -3.16
CA ARG A 79 -10.19 -4.73 -4.42
C ARG A 79 -11.00 -3.44 -4.34
N GLU A 80 -10.43 -2.37 -4.87
CA GLU A 80 -11.21 -1.16 -5.08
C GLU A 80 -12.35 -1.45 -6.06
N PRO A 81 -13.54 -0.89 -5.82
CA PRO A 81 -14.61 -0.98 -6.80
C PRO A 81 -14.15 -0.36 -8.11
N ASP A 82 -14.47 -1.03 -9.21
CA ASP A 82 -14.29 -0.46 -10.54
C ASP A 82 -15.36 0.62 -10.73
N LEU A 83 -14.98 1.88 -10.53
CA LEU A 83 -15.87 3.03 -10.63
C LEU A 83 -15.67 3.70 -11.99
N ASN A 84 -16.77 4.09 -12.64
CA ASN A 84 -16.71 4.88 -13.87
C ASN A 84 -16.00 6.23 -13.58
N PRO A 85 -14.85 6.53 -14.22
CA PRO A 85 -14.12 7.77 -13.99
C PRO A 85 -14.94 9.03 -14.22
N GLU A 86 -15.83 9.03 -15.22
CA GLU A 86 -16.71 10.15 -15.53
C GLU A 86 -17.72 10.41 -14.39
N LEU A 87 -18.24 9.33 -13.81
CA LEU A 87 -19.15 9.44 -12.67
C LEU A 87 -18.41 9.98 -11.44
N VAL A 88 -17.20 9.49 -11.17
CA VAL A 88 -16.37 9.96 -10.05
C VAL A 88 -16.09 11.46 -10.20
N GLN A 89 -15.67 11.89 -11.40
CA GLN A 89 -15.39 13.30 -11.68
C GLN A 89 -16.63 14.18 -11.52
N ARG A 90 -17.80 13.72 -11.97
CA ARG A 90 -19.06 14.46 -11.78
C ARG A 90 -19.40 14.61 -10.30
N VAL A 91 -19.33 13.51 -9.55
CA VAL A 91 -19.59 13.50 -8.11
C VAL A 91 -18.61 14.42 -7.37
N GLU A 92 -17.33 14.38 -7.70
CA GLU A 92 -16.31 15.25 -7.10
C GLU A 92 -16.60 16.73 -7.37
N LYS A 93 -16.93 17.08 -8.61
CA LYS A 93 -17.32 18.45 -8.98
C LYS A 93 -18.54 18.93 -8.21
N ASP A 94 -19.59 18.11 -8.14
CA ASP A 94 -20.81 18.45 -7.41
C ASP A 94 -20.53 18.65 -5.91
N LEU A 95 -19.66 17.82 -5.33
CA LEU A 95 -19.27 17.89 -3.92
C LEU A 95 -18.50 19.18 -3.61
N VAL A 96 -17.54 19.57 -4.47
CA VAL A 96 -16.83 20.86 -4.37
C VAL A 96 -17.79 22.04 -4.48
N ASN A 97 -18.77 21.96 -5.39
CA ASN A 97 -19.78 23.01 -5.55
C ASN A 97 -20.65 23.15 -4.30
N ILE A 98 -21.15 22.05 -3.75
CA ILE A 98 -21.93 22.05 -2.50
C ILE A 98 -21.13 22.63 -1.34
N MET A 99 -19.88 22.21 -1.17
CA MET A 99 -18.99 22.72 -0.12
C MET A 99 -18.76 24.24 -0.24
N SER A 100 -18.83 24.76 -1.45
CA SER A 100 -18.72 26.20 -1.75
C SER A 100 -20.05 26.96 -1.60
N GLY A 101 -21.11 26.30 -1.13
CA GLY A 101 -22.45 26.87 -0.98
C GLY A 101 -23.28 26.91 -2.27
N GLY A 102 -22.83 26.23 -3.33
CA GLY A 102 -23.56 26.07 -4.58
C GLY A 102 -24.61 24.96 -4.52
N THR A 103 -25.46 24.91 -5.55
CA THR A 103 -26.49 23.86 -5.72
C THR A 103 -25.99 22.76 -6.65
N VAL A 104 -26.48 21.53 -6.44
CA VAL A 104 -26.22 20.40 -7.35
C VAL A 104 -27.07 20.55 -8.62
N GLU A 105 -26.52 20.18 -9.77
CA GLU A 105 -27.26 20.16 -11.04
C GLU A 105 -28.19 18.93 -11.12
N ASN A 106 -29.44 19.10 -11.58
CA ASN A 106 -30.45 18.04 -11.80
C ASN A 106 -30.89 17.24 -10.55
N LEU A 107 -31.33 17.93 -9.49
CA LEU A 107 -31.84 17.30 -8.28
C LEU A 107 -33.38 17.33 -8.24
N ASP A 108 -34.02 16.18 -8.52
CA ASP A 108 -35.46 16.00 -8.28
C ASP A 108 -35.66 15.55 -6.83
N ILE A 109 -36.30 16.39 -6.01
CA ILE A 109 -36.70 16.01 -4.65
C ILE A 109 -37.90 15.07 -4.78
N LEU A 110 -37.66 13.78 -4.60
CA LEU A 110 -38.73 12.80 -4.48
C LEU A 110 -39.19 12.78 -3.02
N ASP A 111 -40.31 13.44 -2.73
CA ASP A 111 -41.00 13.29 -1.45
C ASP A 111 -41.40 11.81 -1.29
N THR A 112 -40.67 11.11 -0.43
CA THR A 112 -41.05 9.76 -0.01
C THR A 112 -42.13 9.92 1.04
N ASN A 113 -43.39 9.90 0.60
CA ASN A 113 -44.53 9.82 1.50
C ASN A 113 -44.41 8.50 2.29
N PHE A 114 -44.17 8.61 3.60
CA PHE A 114 -44.36 7.54 4.57
C PHE A 114 -45.84 7.39 4.92
#